data_AF-A0A9X8ULB7-F1
#
_entry.id   AF-A0A9X8ULB7-F1
#
_cell.length_a   1.000
_cell.length_b   1.000
_cell.length_c   1.000
_cell.angle_alpha   90.00
_cell.angle_beta   90.00
_cell.angle_gamma   90.00
#
_symmetry.space_group_name_H-M   'P 1'
#
loop_
_entity.id
_entity.type
_entity.pdbx_description
1 polymer ?
#
loop_
_entity_poly.entity_id
_entity_poly.type
_entity_poly.pdbx_seq_one_letter_code
_entity_poly.pdbx_strand_id
1 'polypeptide(L)'
;MKNKIPAVFLSLCLLCSFPCALPAGAAVFAAAGVTVAVQDGYSCDYGVDVPFTRSPRTQDYTFALYEGPAAAGAPEVTAKVTVTPASQVVIHLPLRYDPAGPDTWTLAVTAHVAPGRAGLDREAAAVKTFETAPSCGCPAGTAGAYYAGDGSAQSLFRVATPGQLQHVNAHLSSQFIQTQDIALTGTFTPIGSASGRFGGVYDGGGHVISNLNTGPVTGSDRSMTASGLFGETGKVTIQNLGIEDYSVKGELAAPLIGLCSGPATITRCYTRNGSAMGGSSTKGAMPSAMVSYLHASASASLRMTDCYAVGGTVTSSSAAGGLLGFGQSGTPSVFTNCFTILSSISADESSGNYGSGGIAGVAYSSTFRPTNCWFLSGTPAYAVGAYRSVSAAGPSTTPSGTKGTALGSFGNLQTLGLPSDVWEIKSDTVNGRGTIAYPHLRVFGEP
;
A
#
# COMPACT_ATOMS: atom_id res chain seq x y z
N MET A 1 50.82 -45.64 14.32
CA MET A 1 50.31 -44.56 13.43
C MET A 1 48.94 -44.15 13.95
N LYS A 2 48.78 -42.91 14.44
CA LYS A 2 47.47 -42.42 14.90
C LYS A 2 46.57 -42.27 13.66
N ASN A 3 45.60 -43.16 13.49
CA ASN A 3 44.60 -43.09 12.44
C ASN A 3 43.84 -41.77 12.58
N LYS A 4 44.09 -40.82 11.67
CA LYS A 4 43.27 -39.62 11.52
C LYS A 4 41.93 -40.09 10.93
N ILE A 5 40.90 -40.13 11.75
CA ILE A 5 39.51 -40.34 11.32
C ILE A 5 39.18 -39.23 10.31
N PRO A 6 38.76 -39.55 9.07
CA PRO A 6 38.52 -38.54 8.05
C PRO A 6 37.23 -37.75 8.38
N ALA A 7 37.35 -36.45 8.63
CA ALA A 7 36.20 -35.56 8.85
C ALA A 7 35.29 -35.51 7.61
N VAL A 8 33.98 -35.36 7.84
CA VAL A 8 33.01 -35.04 6.78
C VAL A 8 33.37 -33.67 6.22
N PHE A 9 33.91 -33.61 5.00
CA PHE A 9 34.19 -32.35 4.32
C PHE A 9 32.87 -31.74 3.82
N LEU A 10 32.60 -30.50 4.22
CA LEU A 10 31.49 -29.68 3.75
C LEU A 10 32.06 -28.58 2.85
N SER A 11 31.54 -28.44 1.63
CA SER A 11 31.91 -27.35 0.72
C SER A 11 30.69 -26.43 0.56
N LEU A 12 30.83 -25.18 0.97
CA LEU A 12 29.74 -24.21 1.01
C LEU A 12 30.01 -23.08 -0.01
N CYS A 13 29.69 -23.32 -1.28
CA CYS A 13 29.69 -22.28 -2.31
C CYS A 13 28.38 -21.48 -2.22
N LEU A 14 28.43 -20.25 -1.70
CA LEU A 14 27.34 -19.29 -1.90
C LEU A 14 27.63 -18.52 -3.18
N LEU A 15 26.75 -18.68 -4.16
CA LEU A 15 26.43 -17.64 -5.13
C LEU A 15 25.00 -17.21 -4.78
N CYS A 16 24.84 -16.00 -4.26
CA CYS A 16 23.51 -15.45 -4.00
C CYS A 16 22.89 -15.06 -5.34
N SER A 17 22.13 -15.98 -5.93
CA SER A 17 21.32 -15.73 -7.13
C SER A 17 19.90 -16.20 -6.87
N PHE A 18 18.97 -15.24 -6.85
CA PHE A 18 17.55 -15.37 -6.55
C PHE A 18 16.79 -16.16 -7.63
N PRO A 19 15.77 -16.94 -7.24
CA PRO A 19 14.40 -16.44 -7.44
C PRO A 19 13.38 -16.81 -6.34
N CYS A 20 12.52 -15.82 -6.04
CA CYS A 20 11.08 -15.91 -5.70
C CYS A 20 10.66 -16.67 -4.42
N ALA A 21 10.22 -15.92 -3.40
CA ALA A 21 9.40 -16.44 -2.30
C ALA A 21 7.90 -16.36 -2.64
N LEU A 22 7.21 -17.49 -2.50
CA LEU A 22 5.80 -17.77 -2.80
C LEU A 22 4.93 -17.79 -1.51
N PRO A 23 3.60 -17.62 -1.61
CA PRO A 23 2.73 -17.29 -0.48
C PRO A 23 2.47 -18.45 0.50
N ALA A 24 2.09 -18.08 1.73
CA ALA A 24 1.69 -18.99 2.79
C ALA A 24 0.41 -19.76 2.45
N GLY A 25 0.52 -21.09 2.36
CA GLY A 25 -0.63 -21.97 2.17
C GLY A 25 -0.30 -23.24 1.39
N ALA A 26 0.40 -24.17 2.06
CA ALA A 26 0.67 -25.55 1.66
C ALA A 26 1.70 -25.80 0.53
N ALA A 27 2.61 -26.73 0.87
CA ALA A 27 3.53 -27.48 0.02
C ALA A 27 4.77 -26.73 -0.50
N VAL A 28 5.81 -26.74 0.34
CA VAL A 28 7.06 -27.48 0.03
C VAL A 28 7.37 -27.51 -1.48
N PHE A 29 8.10 -26.51 -1.97
CA PHE A 29 9.09 -26.83 -3.00
C PHE A 29 10.18 -27.67 -2.32
N ALA A 30 9.85 -28.93 -2.08
CA ALA A 30 10.86 -29.95 -2.05
C ALA A 30 11.39 -29.94 -3.48
N ALA A 31 12.51 -29.25 -3.72
CA ALA A 31 13.41 -29.71 -4.75
C ALA A 31 13.47 -31.24 -4.58
N ALA A 32 13.08 -32.01 -5.61
CA ALA A 32 12.75 -33.42 -5.43
C ALA A 32 13.85 -34.14 -4.61
N GLY A 33 13.48 -34.69 -3.46
CA GLY A 33 14.42 -35.32 -2.52
C GLY A 33 15.03 -34.41 -1.45
N VAL A 34 14.51 -33.19 -1.24
CA VAL A 34 14.83 -32.32 -0.09
C VAL A 34 13.64 -32.28 0.87
N THR A 35 13.86 -32.53 2.15
CA THR A 35 12.87 -32.32 3.21
C THR A 35 13.41 -31.31 4.23
N VAL A 36 12.58 -30.36 4.63
CA VAL A 36 12.91 -29.35 5.65
C VAL A 36 11.84 -29.42 6.73
N ALA A 37 12.24 -29.76 7.95
CA ALA A 37 11.38 -29.81 9.12
C ALA A 37 11.85 -28.77 10.13
N VAL A 38 11.21 -27.62 10.13
CA VAL A 38 11.45 -26.53 11.07
C VAL A 38 11.00 -26.95 12.47
N GLN A 39 11.82 -26.66 13.47
CA GLN A 39 11.60 -27.06 14.86
C GLN A 39 10.79 -26.00 15.61
N ASP A 40 10.30 -26.37 16.79
CA ASP A 40 9.63 -25.48 17.75
C ASP A 40 8.39 -24.74 17.24
N GLY A 41 7.83 -25.20 16.12
CA GLY A 41 6.64 -24.58 15.50
C GLY A 41 6.92 -23.22 14.86
N TYR A 42 8.18 -22.83 14.70
CA TYR A 42 8.52 -21.56 14.04
C TYR A 42 7.99 -21.57 12.60
N SER A 43 7.22 -20.55 12.25
CA SER A 43 6.72 -20.35 10.90
C SER A 43 6.73 -18.87 10.57
N CYS A 44 7.17 -18.57 9.36
CA CYS A 44 7.14 -17.24 8.78
C CYS A 44 6.77 -17.40 7.31
N ASP A 45 6.07 -16.41 6.76
CA ASP A 45 5.71 -16.33 5.35
C ASP A 45 6.86 -15.77 4.48
N TYR A 46 7.97 -15.41 5.11
CA TYR A 46 9.23 -14.99 4.52
C TYR A 46 10.37 -15.94 4.89
N GLY A 47 11.45 -15.91 4.12
CA GLY A 47 12.59 -16.78 4.34
C GLY A 47 13.78 -16.47 3.44
N VAL A 48 14.84 -17.24 3.66
CA VAL A 48 16.09 -17.19 2.91
C VAL A 48 16.31 -18.47 2.14
N ASP A 49 16.74 -18.32 0.89
CA ASP A 49 17.09 -19.42 0.01
C ASP A 49 18.60 -19.69 0.09
N VAL A 50 18.94 -20.90 0.50
CA VAL A 50 20.33 -21.33 0.71
C VAL A 50 20.73 -22.32 -0.38
N PRO A 51 21.57 -21.93 -1.35
CA PRO A 51 22.19 -22.87 -2.28
C PRO A 51 23.07 -23.85 -1.50
N PHE A 52 22.81 -25.15 -1.63
CA PHE A 52 23.46 -26.17 -0.84
C PHE A 52 23.80 -27.41 -1.66
N THR A 53 25.02 -27.92 -1.48
CA THR A 53 25.46 -29.19 -2.05
C THR A 53 25.85 -30.11 -0.90
N ARG A 54 25.17 -31.25 -0.78
CA ARG A 54 25.40 -32.18 0.32
C ARG A 54 26.76 -32.86 0.23
N SER A 55 27.28 -33.28 1.38
CA SER A 55 28.41 -34.22 1.42
C SER A 55 27.98 -35.58 0.85
N PRO A 56 28.84 -36.30 0.10
CA PRO A 56 28.57 -37.68 -0.31
C PRO A 56 28.36 -38.64 0.88
N ARG A 57 28.83 -38.27 2.08
CA ARG A 57 28.84 -39.12 3.27
C ARG A 57 27.60 -39.05 4.13
N THR A 58 26.73 -38.05 3.93
CA THR A 58 25.49 -37.94 4.70
C THR A 58 24.41 -37.21 3.90
N GLN A 59 23.17 -37.53 4.24
CA GLN A 59 21.98 -36.88 3.72
C GLN A 59 21.30 -36.01 4.80
N ASP A 60 21.68 -36.16 6.07
CA ASP A 60 20.99 -35.56 7.21
C ASP A 60 21.79 -34.42 7.82
N TYR A 61 21.12 -33.28 7.95
CA TYR A 61 21.70 -32.02 8.41
C TYR A 61 20.79 -31.32 9.41
N THR A 62 21.38 -30.49 10.27
CA THR A 62 20.67 -29.46 11.02
C THR A 62 21.13 -28.10 10.54
N PHE A 63 20.18 -27.25 10.16
CA PHE A 63 20.40 -25.85 9.80
C PHE A 63 19.91 -24.99 10.95
N ALA A 64 20.73 -24.04 11.40
CA ALA A 64 20.40 -23.10 12.45
C ALA A 64 20.79 -21.68 12.05
N LEU A 65 19.83 -20.75 12.07
CA LEU A 65 20.03 -19.33 11.78
C LEU A 65 20.10 -18.54 13.07
N TYR A 66 21.15 -17.71 13.20
CA TYR A 66 21.39 -16.83 14.33
C TYR A 66 21.39 -15.39 13.85
N GLU A 67 20.78 -14.51 14.63
CA GLU A 67 20.87 -13.07 14.41
C GLU A 67 22.30 -12.58 14.68
N GLY A 68 22.81 -11.72 13.81
CA GLY A 68 24.12 -11.11 13.93
C GLY A 68 25.29 -11.92 13.35
N PRO A 69 26.53 -11.46 13.62
CA PRO A 69 27.73 -11.95 12.92
C PRO A 69 28.31 -13.27 13.48
N ALA A 70 27.66 -13.88 14.48
CA ALA A 70 28.17 -15.09 15.11
C ALA A 70 27.04 -16.09 15.41
N ALA A 71 27.37 -17.39 15.37
CA ALA A 71 26.49 -18.46 15.85
C ALA A 71 26.55 -18.52 17.39
N ALA A 72 25.90 -17.57 18.04
CA ALA A 72 25.92 -17.39 19.50
C ALA A 72 24.49 -17.21 20.05
N GLY A 73 24.22 -17.81 21.21
CA GLY A 73 22.89 -17.76 21.84
C GLY A 73 21.92 -18.82 21.29
N ALA A 74 20.62 -18.56 21.40
CA ALA A 74 19.60 -19.40 20.81
C ALA A 74 19.40 -19.04 19.33
N PRO A 75 19.34 -20.00 18.41
CA PRO A 75 19.01 -19.73 17.01
C PRO A 75 17.56 -19.24 16.88
N GLU A 76 17.32 -18.30 15.96
CA GLU A 76 15.98 -17.85 15.59
C GLU A 76 15.20 -19.00 14.93
N VAL A 77 15.88 -19.74 14.05
CA VAL A 77 15.30 -20.84 13.28
C VAL A 77 16.23 -22.04 13.38
N THR A 78 15.68 -23.19 13.73
CA THR A 78 16.35 -24.49 13.61
C THR A 78 15.52 -25.42 12.73
N ALA A 79 16.16 -26.09 11.78
CA ALA A 79 15.50 -27.04 10.89
C ALA A 79 16.30 -28.32 10.72
N LYS A 80 15.62 -29.48 10.80
CA LYS A 80 16.17 -30.74 10.33
C LYS A 80 15.99 -30.80 8.83
N VAL A 81 17.08 -31.06 8.11
CA VAL A 81 17.09 -31.06 6.65
C VAL A 81 17.66 -32.36 6.13
N THR A 82 16.88 -33.09 5.32
CA THR A 82 17.41 -34.23 4.56
C THR A 82 17.55 -33.83 3.10
N VAL A 83 18.74 -34.06 2.52
CA VAL A 83 19.05 -33.78 1.12
C VAL A 83 19.47 -35.08 0.45
N THR A 84 18.67 -35.54 -0.52
CA THR A 84 18.94 -36.76 -1.28
C THR A 84 19.76 -36.51 -2.55
N PRO A 85 19.47 -35.45 -3.36
CA PRO A 85 20.24 -35.17 -4.57
C PRO A 85 21.72 -34.90 -4.26
N ALA A 86 22.61 -35.34 -5.15
CA ALA A 86 24.04 -35.02 -5.07
C ALA A 86 24.38 -33.70 -5.80
N SER A 87 23.51 -33.25 -6.70
CA SER A 87 23.59 -31.92 -7.32
C SER A 87 23.25 -30.82 -6.31
N GLN A 88 23.65 -29.59 -6.63
CA GLN A 88 23.25 -28.42 -5.84
C GLN A 88 21.71 -28.29 -5.83
N VAL A 89 21.17 -27.98 -4.66
CA VAL A 89 19.75 -27.69 -4.42
C VAL A 89 19.62 -26.33 -3.74
N VAL A 90 18.40 -25.81 -3.66
CA VAL A 90 18.07 -24.64 -2.84
C VAL A 90 17.27 -25.10 -1.64
N ILE A 91 17.69 -24.71 -0.44
CA ILE A 91 16.99 -24.97 0.82
C ILE A 91 16.37 -23.66 1.26
N HIS A 92 15.04 -23.61 1.30
CA HIS A 92 14.31 -22.48 1.85
C HIS A 92 14.19 -22.64 3.37
N LEU A 93 14.64 -21.64 4.12
CA LEU A 93 14.46 -21.55 5.57
C LEU A 93 13.58 -20.35 5.89
N PRO A 94 12.51 -20.51 6.69
CA PRO A 94 11.73 -19.36 7.12
C PRO A 94 12.64 -18.44 7.94
N LEU A 95 12.45 -17.15 7.78
CA LEU A 95 13.22 -16.12 8.48
C LEU A 95 12.31 -14.91 8.64
N ARG A 96 12.38 -14.23 9.78
CA ARG A 96 11.59 -13.01 9.97
C ARG A 96 12.05 -11.92 9.00
N TYR A 97 11.10 -11.09 8.58
CA TYR A 97 11.36 -9.89 7.80
C TYR A 97 11.60 -8.71 8.74
N ASP A 98 12.73 -8.01 8.60
CA ASP A 98 12.96 -6.72 9.24
C ASP A 98 12.74 -5.57 8.24
N PRO A 99 11.77 -4.68 8.49
CA PRO A 99 11.54 -3.52 7.63
C PRO A 99 12.62 -2.42 7.73
N ALA A 100 13.52 -2.47 8.72
CA ALA A 100 14.51 -1.43 9.00
C ALA A 100 15.75 -1.47 8.10
N GLY A 101 16.06 -2.61 7.46
CA GLY A 101 17.21 -2.68 6.57
C GLY A 101 17.77 -4.10 6.38
N PRO A 102 18.97 -4.20 5.80
CA PRO A 102 19.63 -5.47 5.66
C PRO A 102 20.15 -5.92 7.03
N ASP A 103 19.77 -7.12 7.45
CA ASP A 103 20.25 -7.72 8.69
C ASP A 103 21.43 -8.64 8.42
N THR A 104 22.38 -8.64 9.36
CA THR A 104 23.43 -9.64 9.40
C THR A 104 22.90 -10.91 10.06
N TRP A 105 23.09 -12.05 9.40
CA TRP A 105 22.70 -13.36 9.89
C TRP A 105 23.85 -14.34 9.79
N THR A 106 23.87 -15.32 10.69
CA THR A 106 24.83 -16.41 10.68
C THR A 106 24.13 -17.75 10.55
N LEU A 107 24.40 -18.47 9.47
CA LEU A 107 23.95 -19.84 9.25
C LEU A 107 24.99 -20.83 9.76
N ALA A 108 24.59 -21.68 10.71
CA ALA A 108 25.34 -22.86 11.11
C ALA A 108 24.68 -24.12 10.51
N VAL A 109 25.47 -24.92 9.81
CA VAL A 109 25.04 -26.21 9.24
C VAL A 109 25.83 -27.33 9.90
N THR A 110 25.14 -28.24 10.57
CA THR A 110 25.72 -29.44 11.18
C THR A 110 25.37 -30.65 10.30
N ALA A 111 26.39 -31.35 9.82
CA ALA A 111 26.27 -32.60 9.10
C ALA A 111 26.29 -33.77 10.09
N HIS A 112 25.23 -34.58 10.11
CA HIS A 112 25.12 -35.71 11.01
C HIS A 112 25.74 -36.96 10.41
N VAL A 113 26.30 -37.83 11.24
CA VAL A 113 26.88 -39.09 10.79
C VAL A 113 25.76 -40.02 10.33
N ALA A 114 25.87 -40.56 9.12
CA ALA A 114 24.91 -41.50 8.59
C ALA A 114 24.80 -42.76 9.48
N PRO A 115 23.60 -43.36 9.61
CA PRO A 115 23.44 -44.62 10.34
C PRO A 115 24.44 -45.69 9.87
N GLY A 116 25.11 -46.36 10.82
CA GLY A 116 26.14 -47.37 10.53
C GLY A 116 27.55 -46.85 10.29
N ARG A 117 27.78 -45.53 10.34
CA ARG A 117 29.10 -44.89 10.13
C ARG A 117 29.69 -44.26 11.40
N ALA A 118 29.03 -44.41 12.56
CA ALA A 118 29.39 -43.76 13.82
C ALA A 118 30.83 -44.04 14.33
N GLY A 119 31.45 -45.16 13.92
CA GLY A 119 32.85 -45.48 14.24
C GLY A 119 33.88 -45.02 13.20
N LEU A 120 33.43 -44.52 12.04
CA LEU A 120 34.27 -44.18 10.89
C LEU A 120 34.26 -42.69 10.54
N ASP A 121 33.18 -42.00 10.88
CA ASP A 121 33.00 -40.58 10.60
C ASP A 121 32.65 -39.83 11.91
N ARG A 122 32.84 -38.51 11.90
CA ARG A 122 32.46 -37.60 12.97
C ARG A 122 31.57 -36.51 12.39
N GLU A 123 30.65 -35.99 13.20
CA GLU A 123 29.90 -34.79 12.84
C GLU A 123 30.83 -33.64 12.47
N ALA A 124 30.39 -32.84 11.51
CA ALA A 124 31.09 -31.64 11.07
C ALA A 124 30.11 -30.47 11.05
N ALA A 125 30.59 -29.30 11.41
CA ALA A 125 29.82 -28.07 11.31
C ALA A 125 30.54 -27.08 10.40
N ALA A 126 29.76 -26.32 9.64
CA ALA A 126 30.24 -25.12 8.97
C ALA A 126 29.38 -23.94 9.39
N VAL A 127 30.00 -22.78 9.50
CA VAL A 127 29.32 -21.53 9.86
C VAL A 127 29.63 -20.51 8.78
N LYS A 128 28.61 -19.76 8.36
CA LYS A 128 28.76 -18.68 7.39
C LYS A 128 27.84 -17.52 7.70
N THR A 129 28.40 -16.32 7.67
CA THR A 129 27.66 -15.07 7.83
C THR A 129 27.22 -14.54 6.47
N PHE A 130 26.05 -13.92 6.43
CA PHE A 130 25.51 -13.23 5.26
C PHE A 130 24.69 -12.01 5.68
N GLU A 131 24.47 -11.08 4.75
CA GLU A 131 23.52 -9.97 4.92
C GLU A 131 22.31 -10.22 4.04
N THR A 132 21.10 -9.91 4.52
CA THR A 132 19.91 -9.97 3.68
C THR A 132 19.99 -8.90 2.60
N ALA A 133 19.80 -9.28 1.33
CA ALA A 133 19.81 -8.34 0.22
C ALA A 133 18.38 -7.90 -0.14
N PRO A 134 18.21 -6.68 -0.70
CA PRO A 134 16.91 -6.25 -1.20
C PRO A 134 16.35 -7.21 -2.25
N SER A 135 15.09 -7.61 -2.09
CA SER A 135 14.36 -8.45 -3.04
C SER A 135 13.91 -7.70 -4.29
N CYS A 136 13.83 -6.36 -4.22
CA CYS A 136 13.39 -5.52 -5.33
C CYS A 136 14.47 -5.25 -6.41
N GLY A 137 15.66 -5.85 -6.27
CA GLY A 137 16.77 -5.69 -7.22
C GLY A 137 17.56 -4.38 -7.07
N CYS A 138 17.25 -3.56 -6.07
CA CYS A 138 18.05 -2.39 -5.74
C CYS A 138 19.40 -2.78 -5.09
N PRO A 139 20.44 -1.95 -5.23
CA PRO A 139 21.69 -2.15 -4.50
C PRO A 139 21.46 -2.20 -2.98
N ALA A 140 22.23 -3.02 -2.27
CA ALA A 140 22.23 -3.06 -0.82
C ALA A 140 22.49 -1.67 -0.21
N GLY A 141 21.79 -1.34 0.88
CA GLY A 141 21.85 -0.03 1.52
C GLY A 141 21.00 1.06 0.85
N THR A 142 20.26 0.74 -0.21
CA THR A 142 19.27 1.67 -0.78
C THR A 142 18.18 1.97 0.25
N ALA A 143 17.97 3.25 0.55
CA ALA A 143 16.97 3.69 1.53
C ALA A 143 15.56 3.24 1.11
N GLY A 144 14.86 2.57 2.03
CA GLY A 144 13.49 2.09 1.79
C GLY A 144 13.37 0.91 0.84
N ALA A 145 14.47 0.26 0.47
CA ALA A 145 14.41 -0.91 -0.40
C ALA A 145 13.56 -2.04 0.24
N TYR A 146 12.94 -2.84 -0.61
CA TYR A 146 12.12 -3.96 -0.18
C TYR A 146 12.98 -5.20 0.01
N TYR A 147 12.76 -5.90 1.12
CA TYR A 147 13.42 -7.18 1.43
C TYR A 147 12.46 -8.37 1.34
N ALA A 148 11.16 -8.11 1.19
CA ALA A 148 10.12 -9.11 1.03
C ALA A 148 9.22 -8.77 -0.17
N GLY A 149 8.86 -9.81 -0.94
CA GLY A 149 8.10 -9.68 -2.18
C GLY A 149 8.97 -9.47 -3.42
N ASP A 150 8.43 -9.73 -4.60
CA ASP A 150 9.03 -9.39 -5.90
C ASP A 150 8.21 -8.32 -6.66
N GLY A 151 7.14 -7.82 -6.05
CA GLY A 151 6.25 -6.82 -6.61
C GLY A 151 5.25 -7.38 -7.62
N SER A 152 5.15 -8.71 -7.75
CA SER A 152 4.13 -9.38 -8.56
C SER A 152 2.81 -9.56 -7.81
N ALA A 153 1.78 -10.03 -8.53
CA ALA A 153 0.47 -10.35 -7.94
C ALA A 153 0.50 -11.48 -6.91
N GLN A 154 1.53 -12.33 -6.97
CA GLN A 154 1.67 -13.49 -6.08
C GLN A 154 2.61 -13.20 -4.90
N SER A 155 3.43 -12.16 -5.01
CA SER A 155 4.45 -11.81 -4.01
C SER A 155 4.63 -10.29 -3.96
N LEU A 156 3.74 -9.64 -3.23
CA LEU A 156 3.66 -8.19 -3.14
C LEU A 156 4.84 -7.63 -2.33
N PHE A 157 5.35 -6.46 -2.72
CA PHE A 157 6.30 -5.73 -1.88
C PHE A 157 5.62 -5.27 -0.59
N ARG A 158 6.27 -5.49 0.55
CA ARG A 158 5.75 -5.07 1.86
C ARG A 158 6.18 -3.64 2.17
N VAL A 159 5.20 -2.79 2.44
CA VAL A 159 5.40 -1.39 2.83
C VAL A 159 5.11 -1.27 4.32
N ALA A 160 6.14 -0.97 5.10
CA ALA A 160 6.05 -0.93 6.55
C ALA A 160 6.61 0.39 7.11
N THR A 161 7.48 1.08 6.38
CA THR A 161 8.13 2.32 6.86
C THR A 161 7.87 3.50 5.94
N PRO A 162 8.02 4.76 6.42
CA PRO A 162 8.01 5.94 5.55
C PRO A 162 9.01 5.85 4.39
N GLY A 163 10.20 5.27 4.65
CA GLY A 163 11.22 5.07 3.62
C GLY A 163 10.75 4.14 2.52
N GLN A 164 10.16 2.99 2.87
CA GLN A 164 9.57 2.05 1.90
C GLN A 164 8.41 2.67 1.13
N LEU A 165 7.53 3.42 1.81
CA LEU A 165 6.45 4.13 1.14
C LEU A 165 7.00 5.11 0.09
N GLN A 166 8.03 5.88 0.44
CA GLN A 166 8.67 6.79 -0.51
C GLN A 166 9.35 6.03 -1.66
N HIS A 167 9.86 4.82 -1.40
CA HIS A 167 10.53 3.95 -2.37
C HIS A 167 9.58 3.30 -3.40
N VAL A 168 8.26 3.39 -3.22
CA VAL A 168 7.28 3.01 -4.27
C VAL A 168 7.57 3.72 -5.60
N ASN A 169 8.13 4.93 -5.58
CA ASN A 169 8.53 5.67 -6.77
C ASN A 169 9.61 4.96 -7.62
N ALA A 170 10.36 4.00 -7.07
CA ALA A 170 11.31 3.18 -7.83
C ALA A 170 10.64 2.00 -8.57
N HIS A 171 9.39 1.69 -8.25
CA HIS A 171 8.69 0.47 -8.66
C HIS A 171 7.23 0.75 -9.10
N LEU A 172 7.04 1.77 -9.95
CA LEU A 172 5.72 2.35 -10.27
C LEU A 172 4.70 1.41 -10.93
N SER A 173 5.12 0.23 -11.40
CA SER A 173 4.25 -0.78 -12.03
C SER A 173 4.04 -2.03 -11.16
N SER A 174 4.63 -2.06 -9.96
CA SER A 174 4.60 -3.21 -9.05
C SER A 174 3.36 -3.22 -8.14
N GLN A 175 3.23 -4.27 -7.33
CA GLN A 175 2.16 -4.45 -6.36
C GLN A 175 2.68 -4.39 -4.94
N PHE A 176 1.92 -3.73 -4.07
CA PHE A 176 2.31 -3.38 -2.72
C PHE A 176 1.21 -3.75 -1.72
N ILE A 177 1.63 -4.19 -0.54
CA ILE A 177 0.78 -4.36 0.64
C ILE A 177 1.40 -3.60 1.81
N GLN A 178 0.63 -2.69 2.41
CA GLN A 178 1.02 -2.07 3.68
C GLN A 178 0.76 -3.06 4.83
N THR A 179 1.71 -3.13 5.76
CA THR A 179 1.72 -4.15 6.84
C THR A 179 1.66 -3.58 8.25
N GLN A 180 1.66 -2.25 8.36
CA GLN A 180 1.52 -1.51 9.61
C GLN A 180 1.16 -0.05 9.30
N ASP A 181 0.67 0.68 10.29
CA ASP A 181 0.43 2.12 10.16
C ASP A 181 1.74 2.89 9.94
N ILE A 182 1.68 3.93 9.10
CA ILE A 182 2.85 4.73 8.72
C ILE A 182 2.61 6.19 9.10
N ALA A 183 3.38 6.70 10.06
CA ALA A 183 3.40 8.12 10.39
C ALA A 183 4.49 8.84 9.58
N LEU A 184 4.08 9.77 8.71
CA LEU A 184 5.00 10.57 7.93
C LEU A 184 5.54 11.76 8.72
N THR A 185 6.76 12.17 8.38
CA THR A 185 7.40 13.35 8.96
C THR A 185 7.97 14.22 7.86
N GLY A 186 7.80 15.54 7.97
CA GLY A 186 8.30 16.49 6.97
C GLY A 186 7.49 16.47 5.67
N THR A 187 8.12 16.88 4.58
CA THR A 187 7.47 16.95 3.25
C THR A 187 7.61 15.62 2.53
N PHE A 188 6.48 15.05 2.10
CA PHE A 188 6.39 13.85 1.28
C PHE A 188 6.45 14.19 -0.20
N THR A 189 7.23 13.43 -0.98
CA THR A 189 7.25 13.54 -2.43
C THR A 189 6.19 12.60 -3.01
N PRO A 190 5.17 13.12 -3.74
CA PRO A 190 4.09 12.30 -4.27
C PRO A 190 4.58 11.07 -5.07
N ILE A 191 3.81 9.98 -4.98
CA ILE A 191 4.06 8.76 -5.75
C ILE A 191 3.52 8.96 -7.17
N GLY A 192 4.40 8.81 -8.15
CA GLY A 192 4.09 9.02 -9.55
C GLY A 192 4.02 10.49 -9.96
N SER A 193 4.32 10.75 -11.23
CA SER A 193 4.37 12.06 -11.86
C SER A 193 4.01 11.98 -13.35
N ALA A 194 4.01 13.12 -14.04
CA ALA A 194 3.79 13.18 -15.48
C ALA A 194 4.82 12.36 -16.30
N SER A 195 6.06 12.23 -15.81
CA SER A 195 7.11 11.44 -16.49
C SER A 195 7.09 9.96 -16.13
N GLY A 196 6.45 9.59 -15.03
CA GLY A 196 6.33 8.22 -14.56
C GLY A 196 5.11 8.06 -13.68
N ARG A 197 3.99 7.62 -14.27
CA ARG A 197 2.72 7.46 -13.57
C ARG A 197 2.72 6.18 -12.74
N PHE A 198 2.09 6.21 -11.56
CA PHE A 198 1.84 4.98 -10.81
C PHE A 198 0.77 4.14 -11.50
N GLY A 199 1.13 2.95 -11.95
CA GLY A 199 0.27 2.01 -12.69
C GLY A 199 0.13 0.64 -12.01
N GLY A 200 0.43 0.58 -10.71
CA GLY A 200 0.46 -0.65 -9.92
C GLY A 200 -0.80 -0.92 -9.11
N VAL A 201 -0.65 -1.79 -8.11
CA VAL A 201 -1.66 -2.05 -7.07
C VAL A 201 -1.09 -1.62 -5.73
N TYR A 202 -1.84 -0.82 -4.97
CA TYR A 202 -1.50 -0.48 -3.61
C TYR A 202 -2.63 -0.93 -2.68
N ASP A 203 -2.40 -2.00 -1.93
CA ASP A 203 -3.29 -2.45 -0.87
C ASP A 203 -2.77 -1.89 0.46
N GLY A 204 -3.58 -1.07 1.13
CA GLY A 204 -3.27 -0.53 2.45
C GLY A 204 -3.38 -1.56 3.57
N GLY A 205 -3.88 -2.77 3.31
CA GLY A 205 -3.96 -3.84 4.30
C GLY A 205 -4.87 -3.55 5.49
N GLY A 206 -5.71 -2.50 5.43
CA GLY A 206 -6.46 -2.03 6.58
C GLY A 206 -5.68 -1.08 7.50
N HIS A 207 -4.55 -0.56 7.03
CA HIS A 207 -3.68 0.36 7.76
C HIS A 207 -3.82 1.82 7.30
N VAL A 208 -3.28 2.71 8.13
CA VAL A 208 -3.38 4.15 7.99
C VAL A 208 -2.03 4.76 7.65
N ILE A 209 -2.03 5.76 6.76
CA ILE A 209 -0.93 6.70 6.57
C ILE A 209 -1.33 8.02 7.21
N SER A 210 -0.58 8.48 8.21
CA SER A 210 -0.85 9.74 8.93
C SER A 210 0.16 10.84 8.62
N ASN A 211 -0.22 12.09 8.84
CA ASN A 211 0.64 13.27 8.71
C ASN A 211 1.16 13.53 7.30
N LEU A 212 0.40 13.13 6.27
CA LEU A 212 0.76 13.39 4.87
C LEU A 212 0.85 14.90 4.62
N ASN A 213 2.03 15.39 4.25
CA ASN A 213 2.25 16.79 3.93
C ASN A 213 3.02 16.94 2.61
N THR A 214 2.43 17.57 1.60
CA THR A 214 3.10 17.77 0.30
C THR A 214 3.91 19.07 0.20
N GLY A 215 4.01 19.82 1.30
CA GLY A 215 4.75 21.08 1.35
C GLY A 215 4.07 22.22 0.60
N PRO A 216 4.72 23.39 0.51
CA PRO A 216 4.24 24.52 -0.27
C PRO A 216 4.37 24.24 -1.77
N VAL A 217 3.46 24.80 -2.57
CA VAL A 217 3.60 24.84 -4.02
C VAL A 217 4.74 25.83 -4.33
N THR A 218 5.94 25.33 -4.57
CA THR A 218 7.10 26.16 -4.92
C THR A 218 7.35 26.11 -6.42
N GLY A 219 7.07 27.19 -7.13
CA GLY A 219 7.41 27.32 -8.55
C GLY A 219 6.40 28.15 -9.33
N SER A 220 6.89 28.84 -10.36
CA SER A 220 6.09 29.49 -11.40
C SER A 220 5.79 28.55 -12.57
N ASP A 221 6.02 27.24 -12.40
CA ASP A 221 5.66 26.26 -13.43
C ASP A 221 4.14 26.21 -13.51
N ARG A 222 3.63 26.58 -14.69
CA ARG A 222 2.20 26.60 -15.03
C ARG A 222 1.66 25.18 -15.28
N SER A 223 2.42 24.14 -14.94
CA SER A 223 1.97 22.76 -14.97
C SER A 223 1.06 22.48 -13.77
N MET A 224 -0.06 21.80 -14.03
CA MET A 224 -1.03 21.40 -13.01
C MET A 224 -0.33 20.52 -11.97
N THR A 225 0.13 21.14 -10.90
CA THR A 225 0.89 20.45 -9.86
C THR A 225 -0.07 19.52 -9.13
N ALA A 226 0.01 18.24 -9.48
CA ALA A 226 -0.78 17.19 -8.87
C ALA A 226 -0.12 16.78 -7.55
N SER A 227 -0.92 16.80 -6.48
CA SER A 227 -0.42 16.63 -5.13
C SER A 227 -1.36 15.75 -4.34
N GLY A 228 -0.77 14.85 -3.58
CA GLY A 228 -1.42 13.79 -2.81
C GLY A 228 -0.40 12.73 -2.42
N LEU A 229 -0.86 11.64 -1.83
CA LEU A 229 -0.04 10.45 -1.67
C LEU A 229 0.39 9.94 -3.06
N PHE A 230 -0.57 9.85 -3.98
CA PHE A 230 -0.31 9.61 -5.40
C PHE A 230 -0.46 10.93 -6.17
N GLY A 231 0.64 11.40 -6.77
CA GLY A 231 0.65 12.60 -7.59
C GLY A 231 -0.13 12.37 -8.88
N GLU A 232 0.35 11.43 -9.70
CA GLU A 232 -0.30 11.04 -10.95
C GLU A 232 -0.34 9.52 -11.14
N THR A 233 -1.52 9.01 -11.50
CA THR A 233 -1.76 7.58 -11.73
C THR A 233 -2.13 7.27 -13.17
N GLY A 234 -1.72 6.09 -13.64
CA GLY A 234 -2.14 5.48 -14.91
C GLY A 234 -3.34 4.55 -14.69
N LYS A 235 -3.18 3.27 -15.06
CA LYS A 235 -4.12 2.21 -14.67
C LYS A 235 -3.76 1.75 -13.25
N VAL A 236 -4.59 2.02 -12.25
CA VAL A 236 -4.25 1.78 -10.84
C VAL A 236 -5.37 1.08 -10.08
N THR A 237 -5.00 0.27 -9.10
CA THR A 237 -5.90 -0.19 -8.04
C THR A 237 -5.37 0.26 -6.69
N ILE A 238 -6.20 0.94 -5.90
CA ILE A 238 -5.89 1.33 -4.52
C ILE A 238 -7.00 0.79 -3.63
N GLN A 239 -6.66 0.08 -2.57
CA GLN A 239 -7.66 -0.50 -1.69
C GLN A 239 -7.25 -0.52 -0.23
N ASN A 240 -8.24 -0.60 0.68
CA ASN A 240 -8.04 -0.80 2.12
C ASN A 240 -7.04 0.18 2.76
N LEU A 241 -7.06 1.45 2.32
CA LEU A 241 -6.12 2.47 2.76
C LEU A 241 -6.82 3.65 3.44
N GLY A 242 -6.36 3.99 4.64
CA GLY A 242 -6.74 5.22 5.36
C GLY A 242 -5.67 6.29 5.23
N ILE A 243 -6.07 7.55 5.05
CA ILE A 243 -5.16 8.70 5.14
C ILE A 243 -5.69 9.67 6.20
N GLU A 244 -4.89 9.90 7.24
CA GLU A 244 -5.25 10.76 8.36
C GLU A 244 -4.31 11.96 8.52
N ASP A 245 -4.83 13.05 9.09
CA ASP A 245 -4.07 14.26 9.47
C ASP A 245 -3.23 14.84 8.32
N TYR A 246 -3.87 15.04 7.17
CA TYR A 246 -3.19 15.46 5.94
C TYR A 246 -3.19 16.98 5.73
N SER A 247 -2.15 17.49 5.07
CA SER A 247 -2.03 18.85 4.55
C SER A 247 -1.51 18.80 3.11
N VAL A 248 -2.41 18.84 2.13
CA VAL A 248 -2.07 18.77 0.72
C VAL A 248 -2.39 20.09 0.03
N LYS A 249 -1.41 20.61 -0.71
CA LYS A 249 -1.49 21.87 -1.44
C LYS A 249 -1.01 21.67 -2.87
N GLY A 250 -1.71 22.23 -3.84
CA GLY A 250 -1.44 22.02 -5.27
C GLY A 250 -2.56 22.60 -6.13
N GLU A 251 -2.40 22.59 -7.46
CA GLU A 251 -3.53 22.91 -8.35
C GLU A 251 -4.52 21.75 -8.39
N LEU A 252 -4.00 20.53 -8.39
CA LEU A 252 -4.75 19.29 -8.30
C LEU A 252 -4.43 18.60 -6.97
N ALA A 253 -4.96 19.16 -5.88
CA ALA A 253 -4.67 18.73 -4.53
C ALA A 253 -5.75 17.77 -3.98
N ALA A 254 -5.38 16.52 -3.74
CA ALA A 254 -6.20 15.63 -2.93
C ALA A 254 -5.32 14.62 -2.18
N PRO A 255 -5.63 14.28 -0.92
CA PRO A 255 -4.81 13.38 -0.11
C PRO A 255 -4.56 12.01 -0.76
N LEU A 256 -5.51 11.44 -1.51
CA LEU A 256 -5.32 10.14 -2.15
C LEU A 256 -4.67 10.27 -3.54
N ILE A 257 -5.36 10.87 -4.52
CA ILE A 257 -4.85 11.03 -5.88
C ILE A 257 -5.01 12.47 -6.38
N GLY A 258 -3.92 13.12 -6.79
CA GLY A 258 -3.97 14.40 -7.49
C GLY A 258 -4.60 14.26 -8.88
N LEU A 259 -3.97 13.48 -9.75
CA LEU A 259 -4.36 13.32 -11.15
C LEU A 259 -4.53 11.85 -11.57
N CYS A 260 -5.73 11.49 -12.01
CA CYS A 260 -6.02 10.20 -12.64
C CYS A 260 -5.92 10.32 -14.16
N SER A 261 -4.87 9.75 -14.76
CA SER A 261 -4.63 9.76 -16.21
C SER A 261 -5.00 8.45 -16.93
N GLY A 262 -5.39 7.41 -16.19
CA GLY A 262 -5.90 6.14 -16.70
C GLY A 262 -7.04 5.56 -15.84
N PRO A 263 -7.43 4.28 -16.04
CA PRO A 263 -8.45 3.64 -15.22
C PRO A 263 -8.03 3.51 -13.75
N ALA A 264 -8.79 4.09 -12.83
CA ALA A 264 -8.56 3.99 -11.40
C ALA A 264 -9.69 3.21 -10.72
N THR A 265 -9.33 2.19 -9.94
CA THR A 265 -10.25 1.49 -9.04
C THR A 265 -9.83 1.75 -7.60
N ILE A 266 -10.73 2.35 -6.82
CA ILE A 266 -10.49 2.74 -5.43
C ILE A 266 -11.56 2.06 -4.57
N THR A 267 -11.15 1.22 -3.64
CA THR A 267 -12.11 0.39 -2.86
C THR A 267 -11.77 0.38 -1.38
N ARG A 268 -12.75 0.65 -0.51
CA ARG A 268 -12.54 0.64 0.95
C ARG A 268 -11.42 1.58 1.39
N CYS A 269 -11.37 2.78 0.82
CA CYS A 269 -10.40 3.81 1.20
C CYS A 269 -11.09 4.98 1.89
N TYR A 270 -10.39 5.64 2.81
CA TYR A 270 -10.92 6.84 3.44
C TYR A 270 -9.88 7.90 3.68
N THR A 271 -10.37 9.12 3.88
CA THR A 271 -9.55 10.24 4.34
C THR A 271 -10.22 10.89 5.54
N ARG A 272 -9.43 11.21 6.56
CA ARG A 272 -9.95 11.82 7.79
C ARG A 272 -9.05 12.92 8.29
N ASN A 273 -9.66 14.02 8.73
CA ASN A 273 -9.00 15.17 9.35
C ASN A 273 -7.83 15.74 8.52
N GLY A 274 -8.00 16.92 7.96
CA GLY A 274 -6.92 17.53 7.19
C GLY A 274 -7.40 18.62 6.26
N SER A 275 -6.49 19.17 5.47
CA SER A 275 -6.78 20.21 4.51
C SER A 275 -6.27 19.85 3.13
N ALA A 276 -7.16 19.93 2.13
CA ALA A 276 -6.80 19.93 0.72
C ALA A 276 -7.06 21.33 0.14
N MET A 277 -6.00 21.99 -0.32
CA MET A 277 -6.05 23.39 -0.74
C MET A 277 -5.56 23.56 -2.17
N GLY A 278 -6.42 24.15 -3.00
CA GLY A 278 -6.10 24.69 -4.31
C GLY A 278 -5.29 25.98 -4.18
N GLY A 279 -4.19 26.10 -4.92
CA GLY A 279 -3.33 27.30 -4.89
C GLY A 279 -4.08 28.61 -5.17
N SER A 280 -3.67 29.70 -4.52
CA SER A 280 -4.31 31.03 -4.62
C SER A 280 -3.98 31.80 -5.90
N SER A 281 -2.99 31.37 -6.68
CA SER A 281 -2.45 32.12 -7.83
C SER A 281 -3.04 31.72 -9.18
N THR A 282 -3.77 30.61 -9.28
CA THR A 282 -4.31 30.12 -10.57
C THR A 282 -5.82 29.91 -10.50
N LYS A 283 -6.54 30.63 -11.37
CA LYS A 283 -7.96 30.40 -11.64
C LYS A 283 -8.06 29.02 -12.32
N GLY A 284 -8.34 27.97 -11.55
CA GLY A 284 -8.38 26.61 -12.11
C GLY A 284 -8.08 25.47 -11.15
N ALA A 285 -7.78 25.74 -9.87
CA ALA A 285 -7.52 24.66 -8.92
C ALA A 285 -8.78 23.80 -8.66
N MET A 286 -8.60 22.49 -8.52
CA MET A 286 -9.71 21.52 -8.41
C MET A 286 -9.52 20.56 -7.23
N PRO A 287 -9.21 21.04 -6.01
CA PRO A 287 -8.96 20.16 -4.89
C PRO A 287 -10.18 19.33 -4.48
N SER A 288 -9.92 18.22 -3.81
CA SER A 288 -10.96 17.40 -3.20
C SER A 288 -10.43 16.67 -1.96
N ALA A 289 -11.31 16.00 -1.21
CA ALA A 289 -10.88 15.19 -0.09
C ALA A 289 -10.39 13.78 -0.48
N MET A 290 -10.46 13.36 -1.76
CA MET A 290 -9.91 12.07 -2.20
C MET A 290 -9.22 12.12 -3.57
N VAL A 291 -9.95 12.40 -4.66
CA VAL A 291 -9.40 12.43 -6.03
C VAL A 291 -9.62 13.79 -6.67
N SER A 292 -8.56 14.53 -6.98
CA SER A 292 -8.71 15.91 -7.47
C SER A 292 -9.19 15.96 -8.92
N TYR A 293 -8.56 15.25 -9.87
CA TYR A 293 -8.90 15.38 -11.28
C TYR A 293 -8.91 14.05 -12.03
N LEU A 294 -9.95 13.83 -12.83
CA LEU A 294 -10.01 12.75 -13.81
C LEU A 294 -9.73 13.32 -15.21
N HIS A 295 -8.60 12.92 -15.79
CA HIS A 295 -8.13 13.43 -17.08
C HIS A 295 -9.03 13.01 -18.24
N ALA A 296 -9.29 13.93 -19.18
CA ALA A 296 -10.03 13.65 -20.40
C ALA A 296 -9.23 12.70 -21.32
N SER A 297 -9.50 11.41 -21.22
CA SER A 297 -8.89 10.38 -22.05
C SER A 297 -9.88 9.27 -22.33
N ALA A 298 -9.87 8.72 -23.55
CA ALA A 298 -10.76 7.62 -23.95
C ALA A 298 -10.59 6.36 -23.08
N SER A 299 -9.46 6.22 -22.39
CA SER A 299 -9.18 5.10 -21.50
C SER A 299 -9.29 5.46 -20.02
N ALA A 300 -9.51 6.73 -19.64
CA ALA A 300 -9.63 7.12 -18.24
C ALA A 300 -11.03 6.81 -17.69
N SER A 301 -11.07 6.26 -16.49
CA SER A 301 -12.32 6.06 -15.73
C SER A 301 -12.00 6.02 -14.25
N LEU A 302 -12.96 6.41 -13.42
CA LEU A 302 -12.85 6.33 -11.97
C LEU A 302 -13.96 5.45 -11.42
N ARG A 303 -13.60 4.42 -10.67
CA ARG A 303 -14.52 3.61 -9.88
C ARG A 303 -14.17 3.74 -8.41
N MET A 304 -15.08 4.28 -7.60
CA MET A 304 -14.93 4.39 -6.16
C MET A 304 -16.02 3.58 -5.48
N THR A 305 -15.63 2.60 -4.66
CA THR A 305 -16.57 1.70 -3.97
C THR A 305 -16.25 1.65 -2.49
N ASP A 306 -17.25 1.85 -1.66
CA ASP A 306 -17.14 1.84 -0.21
C ASP A 306 -16.07 2.84 0.30
N CYS A 307 -16.07 4.07 -0.22
CA CYS A 307 -15.06 5.08 0.12
C CYS A 307 -15.67 6.29 0.85
N TYR A 308 -14.93 6.93 1.75
CA TYR A 308 -15.48 8.07 2.49
C TYR A 308 -14.45 9.13 2.90
N ALA A 309 -14.93 10.35 3.13
CA ALA A 309 -14.10 11.46 3.63
C ALA A 309 -14.77 12.19 4.79
N VAL A 310 -14.07 12.37 5.92
CA VAL A 310 -14.64 12.89 7.18
C VAL A 310 -13.71 13.92 7.82
N GLY A 311 -14.24 15.05 8.29
CA GLY A 311 -13.45 16.07 9.01
C GLY A 311 -12.42 16.84 8.17
N GLY A 312 -12.36 16.59 6.87
CA GLY A 312 -11.53 17.35 5.95
C GLY A 312 -12.09 18.74 5.67
N THR A 313 -11.20 19.69 5.41
CA THR A 313 -11.51 21.00 4.81
C THR A 313 -11.00 21.03 3.38
N VAL A 314 -11.85 21.42 2.43
CA VAL A 314 -11.46 21.57 1.02
C VAL A 314 -11.66 23.01 0.59
N THR A 315 -10.58 23.69 0.18
CA THR A 315 -10.60 25.10 -0.22
C THR A 315 -10.04 25.27 -1.61
N SER A 316 -10.83 25.86 -2.52
CA SER A 316 -10.49 26.02 -3.93
C SER A 316 -10.68 27.45 -4.42
N SER A 317 -9.90 27.85 -5.42
CA SER A 317 -10.10 29.06 -6.22
C SER A 317 -11.06 28.87 -7.42
N SER A 318 -11.56 27.64 -7.64
CA SER A 318 -12.39 27.28 -8.80
C SER A 318 -13.42 26.20 -8.45
N ALA A 319 -13.09 24.90 -8.56
CA ALA A 319 -14.02 23.81 -8.23
C ALA A 319 -13.54 23.09 -6.96
N ALA A 320 -14.46 22.71 -6.08
CA ALA A 320 -14.14 21.94 -4.87
C ALA A 320 -15.06 20.74 -4.76
N GLY A 321 -14.49 19.55 -4.60
CA GLY A 321 -15.26 18.31 -4.50
C GLY A 321 -15.10 17.59 -3.17
N GLY A 322 -16.17 16.95 -2.72
CA GLY A 322 -16.10 16.06 -1.55
C GLY A 322 -15.17 14.88 -1.79
N LEU A 323 -15.43 14.10 -2.84
CA LEU A 323 -14.67 12.90 -3.21
C LEU A 323 -13.96 13.05 -4.56
N LEU A 324 -14.55 13.81 -5.49
CA LEU A 324 -13.97 14.11 -6.81
C LEU A 324 -13.95 15.61 -7.07
N GLY A 325 -12.80 16.20 -7.35
CA GLY A 325 -12.71 17.63 -7.70
C GLY A 325 -13.38 17.91 -9.03
N PHE A 326 -12.87 17.31 -10.11
CA PHE A 326 -13.38 17.50 -11.46
C PHE A 326 -13.35 16.21 -12.28
N GLY A 327 -14.52 15.78 -12.77
CA GLY A 327 -14.68 14.71 -13.74
C GLY A 327 -14.89 15.26 -15.16
N GLN A 328 -14.07 14.81 -16.11
CA GLN A 328 -14.16 15.25 -17.50
C GLN A 328 -15.32 14.62 -18.29
N SER A 329 -15.83 15.34 -19.27
CA SER A 329 -16.86 14.82 -20.18
C SER A 329 -16.33 13.61 -20.95
N GLY A 330 -17.17 12.60 -21.16
CA GLY A 330 -16.78 11.36 -21.83
C GLY A 330 -15.94 10.38 -20.98
N THR A 331 -15.58 10.75 -19.74
CA THR A 331 -14.84 9.86 -18.82
C THR A 331 -15.75 9.33 -17.71
N PRO A 332 -16.04 8.00 -17.66
CA PRO A 332 -16.93 7.43 -16.65
C PRO A 332 -16.41 7.61 -15.23
N SER A 333 -17.30 8.04 -14.33
CA SER A 333 -17.06 8.13 -12.89
C SER A 333 -18.20 7.41 -12.15
N VAL A 334 -17.92 6.22 -11.60
CA VAL A 334 -18.90 5.34 -10.95
C VAL A 334 -18.62 5.26 -9.46
N PHE A 335 -19.58 5.68 -8.65
CA PHE A 335 -19.43 5.83 -7.21
C PHE A 335 -20.50 4.98 -6.53
N THR A 336 -20.10 4.07 -5.65
CA THR A 336 -21.02 3.14 -4.98
C THR A 336 -20.73 3.11 -3.49
N ASN A 337 -21.76 3.30 -2.66
CA ASN A 337 -21.66 3.27 -1.20
C ASN A 337 -20.64 4.29 -0.65
N CYS A 338 -20.53 5.46 -1.26
CA CYS A 338 -19.56 6.47 -0.86
C CYS A 338 -20.21 7.59 -0.05
N PHE A 339 -19.48 8.18 0.90
CA PHE A 339 -20.04 9.33 1.63
C PHE A 339 -19.03 10.40 2.08
N THR A 340 -19.56 11.58 2.42
CA THR A 340 -18.76 12.68 2.97
C THR A 340 -19.40 13.32 4.21
N ILE A 341 -18.56 13.58 5.21
CA ILE A 341 -18.87 14.37 6.42
C ILE A 341 -17.75 15.40 6.60
N LEU A 342 -17.59 16.29 5.62
CA LEU A 342 -16.55 17.32 5.64
C LEU A 342 -16.86 18.42 6.67
N SER A 343 -15.83 19.06 7.20
CA SER A 343 -15.96 20.22 8.09
C SER A 343 -16.34 21.46 7.28
N SER A 344 -15.71 21.65 6.14
CA SER A 344 -16.04 22.71 5.18
C SER A 344 -15.62 22.31 3.76
N ILE A 345 -16.35 22.86 2.80
CA ILE A 345 -16.00 22.83 1.39
C ILE A 345 -16.30 24.20 0.81
N SER A 346 -15.32 24.82 0.17
CA SER A 346 -15.47 26.18 -0.35
C SER A 346 -14.74 26.31 -1.68
N ALA A 347 -15.41 26.95 -2.64
CA ALA A 347 -14.88 27.34 -3.93
C ALA A 347 -15.01 28.87 -4.08
N ASP A 348 -13.99 29.54 -4.61
CA ASP A 348 -14.11 30.93 -5.04
C ASP A 348 -14.97 31.01 -6.32
N GLU A 349 -16.25 31.31 -6.15
CA GLU A 349 -17.20 31.49 -7.26
C GLU A 349 -17.09 32.86 -7.93
N SER A 350 -16.04 33.67 -7.67
CA SER A 350 -15.86 35.01 -8.27
C SER A 350 -15.81 34.99 -9.80
N SER A 351 -15.40 33.87 -10.41
CA SER A 351 -15.48 33.67 -11.87
C SER A 351 -16.88 33.33 -12.37
N GLY A 352 -17.81 33.02 -11.47
CA GLY A 352 -19.16 32.53 -11.75
C GLY A 352 -19.20 31.14 -12.38
N ASN A 353 -18.05 30.54 -12.70
CA ASN A 353 -17.98 29.39 -13.60
C ASN A 353 -18.03 28.04 -12.89
N TYR A 354 -17.58 27.96 -11.64
CA TYR A 354 -17.41 26.69 -10.92
C TYR A 354 -18.04 26.79 -9.53
N GLY A 355 -18.45 25.66 -8.97
CA GLY A 355 -19.03 25.58 -7.63
C GLY A 355 -18.42 24.46 -6.79
N SER A 356 -18.91 24.36 -5.56
CA SER A 356 -18.60 23.27 -4.64
C SER A 356 -19.72 22.23 -4.60
N GLY A 357 -19.36 20.94 -4.47
CA GLY A 357 -20.33 19.86 -4.34
C GLY A 357 -19.90 18.79 -3.34
N GLY A 358 -20.89 18.25 -2.62
CA GLY A 358 -20.66 17.34 -1.49
C GLY A 358 -20.07 16.00 -1.87
N ILE A 359 -20.21 15.59 -3.13
CA ILE A 359 -19.59 14.39 -3.70
C ILE A 359 -18.60 14.79 -4.78
N ALA A 360 -18.99 15.65 -5.72
CA ALA A 360 -18.13 16.10 -6.80
C ALA A 360 -18.16 17.62 -6.97
N GLY A 361 -17.02 18.24 -7.25
CA GLY A 361 -16.99 19.67 -7.59
C GLY A 361 -17.64 19.89 -8.95
N VAL A 362 -17.18 19.18 -9.98
CA VAL A 362 -17.80 19.12 -11.29
C VAL A 362 -17.89 17.67 -11.76
N ALA A 363 -19.04 17.28 -12.28
CA ALA A 363 -19.24 15.99 -12.93
C ALA A 363 -20.33 16.08 -14.01
N TYR A 364 -20.15 15.38 -15.13
CA TYR A 364 -21.12 15.39 -16.24
C TYR A 364 -22.17 14.30 -16.04
N SER A 365 -23.45 14.66 -16.19
CA SER A 365 -24.57 13.71 -16.04
C SER A 365 -24.49 12.51 -17.00
N SER A 366 -23.87 12.70 -18.17
CA SER A 366 -23.65 11.64 -19.15
C SER A 366 -22.61 10.60 -18.73
N THR A 367 -21.77 10.86 -17.73
CA THR A 367 -20.70 9.93 -17.31
C THR A 367 -20.59 9.70 -15.80
N PHE A 368 -21.21 10.53 -14.98
CA PHE A 368 -21.28 10.35 -13.54
C PHE A 368 -22.42 9.39 -13.18
N ARG A 369 -22.12 8.34 -12.43
CA ARG A 369 -23.04 7.26 -12.07
C ARG A 369 -22.92 6.95 -10.58
N PRO A 370 -23.46 7.81 -9.70
CA PRO A 370 -23.50 7.53 -8.27
C PRO A 370 -24.63 6.54 -7.94
N THR A 371 -24.38 5.64 -7.00
CA THR A 371 -25.36 4.73 -6.40
C THR A 371 -25.12 4.70 -4.90
N ASN A 372 -26.18 4.86 -4.12
CA ASN A 372 -26.12 4.85 -2.65
C ASN A 372 -25.03 5.77 -2.06
N CYS A 373 -24.94 7.00 -2.55
CA CYS A 373 -23.95 7.97 -2.12
C CYS A 373 -24.55 9.06 -1.23
N TRP A 374 -23.81 9.52 -0.23
CA TRP A 374 -24.33 10.42 0.81
C TRP A 374 -23.40 11.60 1.07
N PHE A 375 -23.95 12.79 1.29
CA PHE A 375 -23.16 13.94 1.71
C PHE A 375 -23.85 14.67 2.85
N LEU A 376 -23.06 15.29 3.72
CA LEU A 376 -23.60 16.10 4.81
C LEU A 376 -24.29 17.35 4.24
N SER A 377 -25.60 17.43 4.44
CA SER A 377 -26.40 18.58 4.01
C SER A 377 -25.99 19.84 4.76
N GLY A 378 -26.03 20.98 4.06
CA GLY A 378 -25.66 22.28 4.64
C GLY A 378 -24.15 22.54 4.70
N THR A 379 -23.31 21.61 4.24
CA THR A 379 -21.87 21.88 4.02
C THR A 379 -21.67 22.39 2.58
N PRO A 380 -22.11 21.62 1.57
CA PRO A 380 -22.64 22.19 0.33
C PRO A 380 -24.15 21.96 0.19
N ALA A 381 -24.80 22.76 -0.64
CA ALA A 381 -26.24 22.62 -0.92
C ALA A 381 -26.56 21.41 -1.83
N TYR A 382 -25.61 20.97 -2.65
CA TYR A 382 -25.80 19.96 -3.70
C TYR A 382 -24.68 18.92 -3.70
N ALA A 383 -24.97 17.73 -4.23
CA ALA A 383 -23.96 16.68 -4.38
C ALA A 383 -22.90 17.04 -5.43
N VAL A 384 -23.31 17.70 -6.51
CA VAL A 384 -22.46 18.15 -7.62
C VAL A 384 -22.52 19.67 -7.73
N GLY A 385 -21.36 20.32 -7.75
CA GLY A 385 -21.23 21.76 -7.97
C GLY A 385 -21.54 22.17 -9.42
N ALA A 386 -21.77 23.46 -9.64
CA ALA A 386 -22.08 23.98 -10.97
C ALA A 386 -20.83 24.03 -11.86
N TYR A 387 -21.01 23.86 -13.17
CA TYR A 387 -20.03 24.30 -14.17
C TYR A 387 -20.73 25.11 -15.26
N ARG A 388 -20.71 26.44 -15.11
CA ARG A 388 -21.57 27.37 -15.86
C ARG A 388 -21.05 27.73 -17.25
N SER A 389 -19.79 27.40 -17.56
CA SER A 389 -19.18 27.66 -18.88
C SER A 389 -19.50 26.59 -19.93
N VAL A 390 -20.05 25.43 -19.53
CA VAL A 390 -20.33 24.31 -20.44
C VAL A 390 -21.73 23.76 -20.15
N SER A 391 -22.62 23.82 -21.13
CA SER A 391 -24.02 23.38 -21.03
C SER A 391 -24.20 21.93 -20.57
N ALA A 392 -23.22 21.07 -20.81
CA ALA A 392 -23.28 19.64 -20.51
C ALA A 392 -23.02 19.26 -19.03
N ALA A 393 -22.39 20.13 -18.24
CA ALA A 393 -22.21 19.89 -16.79
C ALA A 393 -23.32 20.55 -15.94
N GLY A 394 -23.98 21.57 -16.48
CA GLY A 394 -25.23 22.10 -15.94
C GLY A 394 -25.10 22.86 -14.62
N PRO A 395 -26.24 23.34 -14.07
CA PRO A 395 -26.28 23.95 -12.73
C PRO A 395 -25.96 22.90 -11.64
N SER A 396 -25.66 23.37 -10.43
CA SER A 396 -25.53 22.49 -9.27
C SER A 396 -26.72 21.56 -9.13
N THR A 397 -26.46 20.30 -8.82
CA THR A 397 -27.50 19.25 -8.83
C THR A 397 -27.19 18.14 -7.85
N THR A 398 -28.23 17.38 -7.51
CA THR A 398 -28.15 16.16 -6.72
C THR A 398 -28.69 15.02 -7.58
N PRO A 399 -27.81 14.30 -8.31
CA PRO A 399 -28.23 13.20 -9.19
C PRO A 399 -28.92 12.08 -8.41
N SER A 400 -29.78 11.32 -9.09
CA SER A 400 -30.32 10.07 -8.56
C SER A 400 -29.19 9.15 -8.11
N GLY A 401 -29.34 8.52 -6.93
CA GLY A 401 -28.29 7.71 -6.32
C GLY A 401 -27.35 8.50 -5.40
N THR A 402 -27.54 9.82 -5.27
CA THR A 402 -26.96 10.64 -4.19
C THR A 402 -28.06 11.21 -3.28
N LYS A 403 -27.76 11.39 -1.99
CA LYS A 403 -28.67 12.04 -1.04
C LYS A 403 -27.93 12.91 -0.02
N GLY A 404 -28.36 14.17 0.10
CA GLY A 404 -27.93 15.03 1.20
C GLY A 404 -28.65 14.66 2.48
N THR A 405 -27.92 14.52 3.59
CA THR A 405 -28.52 14.09 4.86
C THR A 405 -27.94 14.84 6.06
N ALA A 406 -28.73 14.94 7.12
CA ALA A 406 -28.30 15.57 8.37
C ALA A 406 -27.27 14.69 9.08
N LEU A 407 -26.39 15.33 9.87
CA LEU A 407 -25.28 14.67 10.56
C LEU A 407 -25.72 13.44 11.38
N GLY A 408 -26.81 13.55 12.15
CA GLY A 408 -27.30 12.46 12.99
C GLY A 408 -27.76 11.21 12.21
N SER A 409 -28.10 11.35 10.93
CA SER A 409 -28.50 10.21 10.09
C SER A 409 -27.33 9.31 9.69
N PHE A 410 -26.08 9.78 9.82
CA PHE A 410 -24.91 8.96 9.52
C PHE A 410 -24.67 7.84 10.55
N GLY A 411 -25.24 7.95 11.76
CA GLY A 411 -25.09 6.95 12.82
C GLY A 411 -25.88 5.65 12.62
N ASN A 412 -26.45 5.38 11.43
CA ASN A 412 -27.30 4.21 11.18
C ASN A 412 -27.09 3.62 9.77
N LEU A 413 -26.51 2.42 9.69
CA LEU A 413 -26.21 1.76 8.41
C LEU A 413 -27.46 1.44 7.57
N GLN A 414 -28.57 1.02 8.22
CA GLN A 414 -29.82 0.71 7.51
C GLN A 414 -30.39 1.95 6.82
N THR A 415 -30.31 3.11 7.49
CA THR A 415 -30.72 4.40 6.93
C THR A 415 -29.89 4.76 5.69
N LEU A 416 -28.61 4.43 5.71
CA LEU A 416 -27.67 4.67 4.62
C LEU A 416 -27.63 3.56 3.57
N GLY A 417 -28.39 2.46 3.76
CA GLY A 417 -28.32 1.27 2.90
C GLY A 417 -26.91 0.65 2.81
N LEU A 418 -26.07 0.84 3.82
CA LEU A 418 -24.70 0.32 3.81
C LEU A 418 -24.65 -1.12 4.35
N PRO A 419 -23.95 -2.04 3.66
CA PRO A 419 -23.91 -3.45 4.03
C PRO A 419 -23.10 -3.69 5.32
N SER A 420 -23.69 -4.39 6.29
CA SER A 420 -23.13 -4.54 7.65
C SER A 420 -21.93 -5.49 7.75
N ASP A 421 -21.65 -6.28 6.71
CA ASP A 421 -20.44 -7.10 6.55
C ASP A 421 -19.22 -6.28 6.11
N VAL A 422 -19.44 -5.09 5.52
CA VAL A 422 -18.37 -4.16 5.13
C VAL A 422 -18.24 -3.01 6.12
N TRP A 423 -19.36 -2.57 6.69
CA TRP A 423 -19.45 -1.36 7.50
C TRP A 423 -19.88 -1.64 8.94
N GLU A 424 -19.44 -0.79 9.85
CA GLU A 424 -19.88 -0.73 11.24
C GLU A 424 -20.03 0.72 11.71
N ILE A 425 -20.80 0.97 12.77
CA ILE A 425 -20.89 2.32 13.35
C ILE A 425 -19.87 2.41 14.49
N LYS A 426 -18.95 3.38 14.38
CA LYS A 426 -18.03 3.78 15.46
C LYS A 426 -18.20 5.26 15.76
N SER A 427 -17.72 5.69 16.92
CA SER A 427 -17.72 7.10 17.32
C SER A 427 -16.30 7.62 17.39
N ASP A 428 -16.07 8.76 16.75
CA ASP A 428 -14.74 9.30 16.56
C ASP A 428 -14.73 10.82 16.63
N THR A 429 -13.61 11.40 17.06
CA THR A 429 -13.41 12.86 17.07
C THR A 429 -13.11 13.34 15.66
N VAL A 430 -13.90 14.28 15.17
CA VAL A 430 -13.84 14.79 13.80
C VAL A 430 -13.66 16.30 13.83
N ASN A 431 -12.67 16.80 13.08
CA ASN A 431 -12.35 18.22 13.04
C ASN A 431 -13.59 19.06 12.66
N GLY A 432 -13.84 20.13 13.40
CA GLY A 432 -15.00 21.01 13.19
C GLY A 432 -16.37 20.38 13.47
N ARG A 433 -16.44 19.14 13.98
CA ARG A 433 -17.69 18.42 14.26
C ARG A 433 -17.77 17.83 15.68
N GLY A 434 -16.64 17.71 16.38
CA GLY A 434 -16.57 17.06 17.70
C GLY A 434 -16.66 15.54 17.57
N THR A 435 -17.08 14.86 18.64
CA THR A 435 -17.29 13.40 18.61
C THR A 435 -18.63 13.07 17.97
N ILE A 436 -18.59 12.29 16.88
CA ILE A 436 -19.78 11.90 16.12
C ILE A 436 -19.76 10.40 15.83
N ALA A 437 -20.94 9.78 15.72
CA ALA A 437 -21.11 8.40 15.28
C ALA A 437 -21.38 8.35 13.78
N TYR A 438 -20.62 7.54 13.03
CA TYR A 438 -20.76 7.39 11.58
C TYR A 438 -20.22 6.02 11.11
N PRO A 439 -20.39 5.65 9.82
CA PRO A 439 -19.91 4.37 9.30
C PRO A 439 -18.40 4.32 9.17
N HIS A 440 -17.80 3.26 9.70
CA HIS A 440 -16.41 2.87 9.52
C HIS A 440 -16.34 1.59 8.70
N LEU A 441 -15.29 1.47 7.92
CA LEU A 441 -14.97 0.25 7.20
C LEU A 441 -14.38 -0.76 8.18
N ARG A 442 -14.94 -1.98 8.21
CA ARG A 442 -14.49 -3.06 9.11
C ARG A 442 -13.06 -3.51 8.87
N VAL A 443 -12.52 -3.29 7.67
CA VAL A 443 -11.13 -3.64 7.34
C VAL A 443 -10.11 -2.86 8.18
N PHE A 444 -10.51 -1.73 8.80
CA PHE A 444 -9.67 -0.93 9.71
C PHE A 444 -9.95 -1.26 11.18
N GLY A 445 -10.09 -2.56 11.51
CA GLY A 445 -10.60 -3.02 12.80
C GLY A 445 -10.05 -4.38 13.22
N GLU A 446 -9.17 -4.31 14.23
CA GLU A 446 -8.36 -5.34 14.91
C GLU A 446 -7.05 -5.77 14.19
N PRO A 447 -5.87 -5.51 14.80
CA PRO A 447 -4.57 -6.02 14.34
C PRO A 447 -4.44 -7.55 14.42
#